data_AF-A0A368L319-F1
#
_entry.id   AF-A0A368L319-F1
#
_cell.length_a   1.000
_cell.length_b   1.000
_cell.length_c   1.000
_cell.angle_alpha   90.00
_cell.angle_beta   90.00
_cell.angle_gamma   90.00
#
_symmetry.space_group_name_H-M   'P 1'
#
loop_
_entity.id
_entity.type
_entity.pdbx_description
1 polymer ?
#
loop_
_entity_poly.entity_id
_entity_poly.type
_entity_poly.pdbx_seq_one_letter_code
_entity_poly.pdbx_strand_id
1 'polypeptide(L)'
;MSTPDGNGSAPRDAGSGAAPNAGAAHPGTSDDALRRIRFDIAYDGTQFKGWARQPGLRTVQGVLEDALARVAGSAVRLTVAGRTDSGVHATGQVAHADLTPDQWERVTRRRRIDKPREHAGAEADRDPASVLAHRATGVLGPYSDVTVTRTSTAPDSFDARFSAAWRRYEYRIADQTAGYDPLQRLRTTRVRGRLDTDTMDRAARGLIGLHDFAAYCKPRPGATTIRTLLEFDWRRDERGLLIANVRADAFCHSMVRALVGACVAVGEGRLAPGDLEVLRDELVRTSSFKVQEARGLTLTDVGYPAEEQLAARAEQTRNRRDRES
;
A
#
# COMPACT_ATOMS: atom_id res chain seq x y z
N MET A 1 -10.08 -63.52 -63.74
CA MET A 1 -9.04 -63.10 -64.70
C MET A 1 -7.85 -62.65 -63.85
N SER A 2 -6.74 -63.39 -63.94
CA SER A 2 -5.41 -63.12 -63.38
C SER A 2 -5.17 -63.27 -61.86
N THR A 3 -4.74 -64.49 -61.52
CA THR A 3 -3.63 -64.95 -60.64
C THR A 3 -2.37 -64.02 -60.56
N PRO A 4 -1.30 -64.33 -59.80
CA PRO A 4 -1.16 -65.08 -58.53
C PRO A 4 0.01 -64.62 -57.59
N ASP A 5 0.18 -65.38 -56.49
CA ASP A 5 1.42 -65.92 -55.89
C ASP A 5 2.57 -65.03 -55.38
N GLY A 6 3.13 -65.52 -54.27
CA GLY A 6 4.23 -64.93 -53.53
C GLY A 6 5.62 -65.47 -53.89
N ASN A 7 6.62 -64.84 -53.26
CA ASN A 7 7.91 -65.40 -52.81
C ASN A 7 8.62 -64.24 -52.10
N GLY A 8 9.09 -64.34 -50.86
CA GLY A 8 10.19 -65.21 -50.46
C GLY A 8 11.50 -64.42 -50.50
N SER A 9 12.03 -64.01 -49.35
CA SER A 9 13.47 -63.95 -49.03
C SER A 9 13.72 -63.17 -47.73
N ALA A 10 14.32 -63.84 -46.75
CA ALA A 10 15.02 -63.21 -45.65
C ALA A 10 16.39 -62.71 -46.12
N PRO A 11 16.98 -61.74 -45.42
CA PRO A 11 18.32 -61.99 -44.91
C PRO A 11 18.42 -61.68 -43.40
N ARG A 12 19.23 -62.49 -42.73
CA ARG A 12 19.82 -62.16 -41.42
C ARG A 12 21.03 -61.25 -41.71
N ASP A 13 21.15 -60.15 -40.98
CA ASP A 13 22.47 -59.79 -40.47
C ASP A 13 22.40 -58.98 -39.17
N ALA A 14 23.43 -59.18 -38.36
CA ALA A 14 23.54 -58.76 -36.98
C ALA A 14 24.17 -57.36 -36.85
N GLY A 15 23.90 -56.71 -35.71
CA GLY A 15 24.91 -55.91 -35.04
C GLY A 15 24.59 -54.45 -34.75
N SER A 16 24.74 -54.12 -33.47
CA SER A 16 25.25 -52.84 -32.97
C SER A 16 24.26 -51.68 -32.76
N GLY A 17 23.70 -51.65 -31.55
CA GLY A 17 23.89 -50.53 -30.61
C GLY A 17 23.55 -49.11 -31.05
N ALA A 18 22.40 -48.61 -30.60
CA ALA A 18 22.26 -47.27 -30.04
C ALA A 18 20.96 -47.21 -29.24
N ALA A 19 21.08 -46.99 -27.93
CA ALA A 19 19.94 -46.64 -27.09
C ALA A 19 19.26 -45.37 -27.64
N PRO A 20 17.92 -45.26 -27.64
CA PRO A 20 17.28 -44.00 -27.94
C PRO A 20 17.72 -42.99 -26.89
N ASN A 21 18.44 -41.97 -27.36
CA ASN A 21 18.88 -40.83 -26.58
C ASN A 21 17.65 -40.24 -25.90
N ALA A 22 17.45 -40.58 -24.63
CA ALA A 22 16.51 -39.93 -23.75
C ALA A 22 16.90 -38.46 -23.77
N GLY A 23 16.10 -37.65 -24.47
CA GLY A 23 16.31 -36.21 -24.55
C GLY A 23 16.47 -35.70 -23.14
N ALA A 24 17.70 -35.35 -22.79
CA ALA A 24 18.00 -34.65 -21.57
C ALA A 24 17.11 -33.41 -21.58
N ALA A 25 16.14 -33.40 -20.67
CA ALA A 25 15.35 -32.23 -20.38
C ALA A 25 16.35 -31.11 -20.09
N HIS A 26 16.46 -30.15 -21.02
CA HIS A 26 17.06 -28.88 -20.69
C HIS A 26 16.28 -28.36 -19.48
N PRO A 27 16.93 -28.10 -18.34
CA PRO A 27 16.26 -27.39 -17.26
C PRO A 27 15.92 -26.02 -17.83
N GLY A 28 14.63 -25.77 -18.07
CA GLY A 28 14.15 -24.48 -18.50
C GLY A 28 14.71 -23.45 -17.51
N THR A 29 15.59 -22.60 -18.01
CA THR A 29 16.16 -21.49 -17.27
C THR A 29 15.03 -20.66 -16.68
N SER A 30 15.14 -20.36 -15.39
CA SER A 30 14.23 -19.59 -14.53
C SER A 30 14.09 -18.10 -14.92
N ASP A 31 14.18 -17.79 -16.21
CA ASP A 31 14.36 -16.44 -16.75
C ASP A 31 13.06 -15.85 -17.33
N ASP A 32 11.98 -16.64 -17.37
CA ASP A 32 10.65 -16.21 -17.86
C ASP A 32 9.68 -15.80 -16.73
N ALA A 33 10.12 -15.86 -15.48
CA ALA A 33 9.29 -15.52 -14.33
C ALA A 33 9.18 -14.01 -14.13
N LEU A 34 7.97 -13.53 -13.84
CA LEU A 34 7.73 -12.15 -13.43
C LEU A 34 8.57 -11.82 -12.18
N ARG A 35 9.06 -10.59 -12.10
CA ARG A 35 9.79 -10.08 -10.93
C ARG A 35 8.87 -9.17 -10.12
N ARG A 36 8.51 -9.59 -8.91
CA ARG A 36 7.72 -8.75 -8.00
C ARG A 36 8.59 -7.68 -7.35
N ILE A 37 8.19 -6.43 -7.53
CA ILE A 37 8.87 -5.26 -6.99
C ILE A 37 7.98 -4.57 -5.98
N ARG A 38 8.52 -4.32 -4.79
CA ARG A 38 7.93 -3.44 -3.78
C ARG A 38 8.35 -1.99 -4.01
N PHE A 39 7.40 -1.09 -3.83
CA PHE A 39 7.57 0.36 -3.90
C PHE A 39 7.18 0.98 -2.56
N ASP A 40 8.10 1.71 -1.95
CA ASP A 40 7.80 2.60 -0.83
C ASP A 40 7.62 4.02 -1.40
N ILE A 41 6.52 4.69 -1.01
CA ILE A 41 5.97 5.84 -1.72
C ILE A 41 5.56 6.93 -0.73
N ALA A 42 5.88 8.17 -1.07
CA ALA A 42 5.41 9.36 -0.36
C ALA A 42 4.71 10.33 -1.31
N TYR A 43 3.68 11.02 -0.83
CA TYR A 43 2.98 12.05 -1.58
C TYR A 43 2.29 13.10 -0.71
N ASP A 44 2.25 14.31 -1.24
CA ASP A 44 1.30 15.33 -0.84
C ASP A 44 -0.03 15.10 -1.57
N GLY A 45 -1.08 14.73 -0.83
CA GLY A 45 -2.38 14.37 -1.40
C GLY A 45 -3.23 15.53 -1.93
N THR A 46 -2.81 16.78 -1.73
CA THR A 46 -3.66 17.96 -1.94
C THR A 46 -4.16 18.13 -3.37
N GLN A 47 -3.30 17.84 -4.34
CA GLN A 47 -3.60 17.99 -5.78
C GLN A 47 -4.03 16.66 -6.44
N PHE A 48 -4.43 15.67 -5.64
CA PHE A 48 -4.88 14.37 -6.13
C PHE A 48 -6.34 14.08 -5.76
N LYS A 49 -7.06 13.46 -6.70
CA LYS A 49 -8.38 12.86 -6.47
C LYS A 49 -8.28 11.47 -5.83
N GLY A 50 -7.41 11.36 -4.84
CA GLY A 50 -7.10 10.14 -4.10
C GLY A 50 -6.08 9.25 -4.82
N TRP A 51 -5.93 8.04 -4.29
CA TRP A 51 -4.96 7.08 -4.83
C TRP A 51 -5.35 6.54 -6.20
N ALA A 52 -6.54 5.94 -6.31
CA ALA A 52 -6.86 5.02 -7.40
C ALA A 52 -7.11 5.74 -8.73
N ARG A 53 -6.49 5.24 -9.82
CA ARG A 53 -6.67 5.77 -11.19
C ARG A 53 -8.14 5.81 -11.57
N GLN A 54 -8.59 6.97 -12.08
CA GLN A 54 -9.95 7.22 -12.56
C GLN A 54 -9.89 8.04 -13.87
N PRO A 55 -10.81 7.81 -14.83
CA PRO A 55 -10.85 8.56 -16.07
C PRO A 55 -10.93 10.08 -15.83
N GLY A 56 -10.10 10.85 -16.54
CA GLY A 56 -10.13 12.32 -16.50
C GLY A 56 -9.64 12.96 -15.19
N LEU A 57 -9.19 12.18 -14.20
CA LEU A 57 -8.78 12.69 -12.89
C LEU A 57 -7.32 12.39 -12.59
N ARG A 58 -6.62 13.41 -12.05
CA ARG A 58 -5.24 13.26 -11.56
C ARG A 58 -5.24 12.51 -10.24
N THR A 59 -4.54 11.37 -10.20
CA THR A 59 -4.52 10.43 -9.08
C THR A 59 -3.08 9.97 -8.84
N VAL A 60 -2.78 9.55 -7.61
CA VAL A 60 -1.41 9.11 -7.26
C VAL A 60 -1.01 7.89 -8.09
N GLN A 61 -1.88 6.88 -8.17
CA GLN A 61 -1.66 5.69 -8.98
C GLN A 61 -1.46 6.05 -10.45
N GLY A 62 -2.27 6.97 -11.00
CA GLY A 62 -2.14 7.36 -12.40
C GLY A 62 -0.77 7.93 -12.72
N VAL A 63 -0.34 8.93 -11.94
CA VAL A 63 0.95 9.59 -12.13
C VAL A 63 2.12 8.62 -11.97
N LEU A 64 2.06 7.73 -10.97
CA LEU A 64 3.10 6.72 -10.76
C LEU A 64 3.15 5.69 -11.89
N GLU A 65 2.01 5.15 -12.32
CA GLU A 65 1.95 4.17 -13.42
C GLU A 65 2.45 4.79 -14.74
N ASP A 66 2.12 6.06 -15.02
CA ASP A 66 2.61 6.77 -16.21
C ASP A 66 4.14 6.97 -16.16
N ALA A 67 4.68 7.31 -14.99
CA ALA A 67 6.12 7.45 -14.80
C ALA A 67 6.85 6.11 -14.94
N LEU A 68 6.33 5.06 -14.29
CA LEU A 68 6.87 3.70 -14.37
C LEU A 68 6.81 3.16 -15.81
N ALA A 69 5.75 3.44 -16.56
CA ALA A 69 5.64 3.01 -17.94
C ALA A 69 6.72 3.61 -18.84
N ARG A 70 7.13 4.87 -18.60
CA ARG A 70 8.25 5.50 -19.33
C ARG A 70 9.59 4.83 -19.01
N VAL A 71 9.79 4.42 -17.76
CA VAL A 71 11.01 3.71 -17.34
C VAL A 71 11.04 2.29 -17.89
N ALA A 72 9.97 1.52 -17.65
CA ALA A 72 9.84 0.12 -18.01
C ALA A 72 9.54 -0.11 -19.50
N GLY A 73 9.20 0.93 -20.26
CA GLY A 73 8.95 0.86 -21.70
C GLY A 73 7.54 0.40 -22.09
N SER A 74 6.74 -0.06 -21.13
CA SER A 74 5.35 -0.49 -21.31
C SER A 74 4.57 -0.34 -20.00
N ALA A 75 3.26 -0.56 -20.01
CA ALA A 75 2.41 -0.35 -18.84
C ALA A 75 2.84 -1.21 -17.63
N VAL A 76 2.86 -0.58 -16.44
CA VAL A 76 3.10 -1.22 -15.15
C VAL A 76 1.88 -0.97 -14.27
N ARG A 77 1.31 -2.02 -13.67
CA ARG A 77 0.11 -1.93 -12.84
C ARG A 77 0.46 -2.05 -11.36
N LEU A 78 0.09 -1.05 -10.56
CA LEU A 78 0.35 -1.04 -9.13
C LEU A 78 -0.82 -1.63 -8.32
N THR A 79 -0.49 -2.51 -7.38
CA THR A 79 -1.37 -2.95 -6.30
C THR A 79 -0.93 -2.29 -5.00
N VAL A 80 -1.80 -1.47 -4.39
CA VAL A 80 -1.50 -0.66 -3.21
C VAL A 80 -1.93 -1.30 -1.90
N ALA A 81 -1.19 -1.02 -0.83
CA ALA A 81 -1.52 -1.43 0.52
C ALA A 81 -2.86 -0.89 1.00
N GLY A 82 -3.12 0.40 0.85
CA GLY A 82 -4.38 1.01 1.21
C GLY A 82 -4.68 2.21 0.31
N ARG A 83 -5.90 2.28 -0.23
CA ARG A 83 -6.32 3.46 -0.99
C ARG A 83 -6.52 4.62 0.00
N THR A 84 -6.01 5.80 -0.36
CA THR A 84 -6.30 7.04 0.36
C THR A 84 -7.33 7.88 -0.41
N ASP A 85 -8.17 8.60 0.35
CA ASP A 85 -9.15 9.54 -0.20
C ASP A 85 -8.46 10.79 -0.80
N SER A 86 -9.22 11.60 -1.53
CA SER A 86 -8.72 12.89 -2.05
C SER A 86 -8.28 13.81 -0.92
N GLY A 87 -7.12 14.44 -1.07
CA GLY A 87 -6.53 15.34 -0.08
C GLY A 87 -5.80 14.66 1.08
N VAL A 88 -5.77 13.32 1.16
CA VAL A 88 -5.03 12.58 2.20
C VAL A 88 -3.59 12.36 1.76
N HIS A 89 -2.62 12.58 2.66
CA HIS A 89 -1.19 12.44 2.39
C HIS A 89 -0.69 11.03 2.70
N ALA A 90 0.53 10.72 2.26
CA ALA A 90 1.28 9.57 2.77
C ALA A 90 2.77 9.85 2.83
N THR A 91 3.43 9.33 3.86
CA THR A 91 4.90 9.27 3.97
C THR A 91 5.43 7.83 3.86
N GLY A 92 4.59 6.83 4.13
CA GLY A 92 4.97 5.40 4.03
C GLY A 92 3.87 4.57 3.38
N GLN A 93 3.36 5.02 2.23
CA GLN A 93 2.51 4.17 1.39
C GLN A 93 3.35 3.07 0.75
N VAL A 94 2.75 1.89 0.58
CA VAL A 94 3.42 0.75 -0.06
C VAL A 94 2.58 0.24 -1.22
N ALA A 95 3.25 -0.08 -2.32
CA ALA A 95 2.64 -0.78 -3.45
C ALA A 95 3.56 -1.89 -3.95
N HIS A 96 3.03 -2.78 -4.79
CA HIS A 96 3.83 -3.68 -5.59
C HIS A 96 3.39 -3.70 -7.04
N ALA A 97 4.28 -4.13 -7.92
CA ALA A 97 3.98 -4.51 -9.29
C ALA A 97 4.84 -5.71 -9.69
N ASP A 98 4.35 -6.48 -10.64
CA ASP A 98 5.09 -7.57 -11.26
C ASP A 98 5.63 -7.07 -12.60
N LEU A 99 6.95 -7.18 -12.80
CA LEU A 99 7.63 -6.79 -14.03
C LEU A 99 7.94 -8.01 -14.88
N THR A 100 7.73 -7.91 -16.18
CA THR A 100 8.17 -8.95 -17.12
C THR A 100 9.70 -9.01 -17.20
N PRO A 101 10.29 -10.11 -17.71
CA PRO A 101 11.73 -10.20 -17.94
C PRO A 101 12.28 -9.00 -18.75
N ASP A 102 11.62 -8.62 -19.85
CA ASP A 102 11.99 -7.47 -20.67
C ASP A 102 11.96 -6.13 -19.91
N GLN A 103 10.90 -5.91 -19.11
CA GLN A 103 10.80 -4.72 -18.27
C GLN A 103 11.91 -4.69 -17.23
N TRP A 104 12.19 -5.83 -16.59
CA TRP A 104 13.23 -5.98 -15.59
C TRP A 104 14.62 -5.71 -16.17
N GLU A 105 14.94 -6.31 -17.32
CA GLU A 105 16.21 -6.08 -18.01
C GLU A 105 16.37 -4.60 -18.35
N ARG A 106 15.33 -3.96 -18.91
CA ARG A 106 15.37 -2.54 -19.25
C ARG A 106 15.58 -1.65 -18.02
N VAL A 107 14.88 -1.94 -16.93
CA VAL A 107 14.96 -1.17 -15.67
C VAL A 107 16.34 -1.31 -15.04
N THR A 108 16.94 -2.49 -15.08
CA THR A 108 18.23 -2.78 -14.43
C THR A 108 19.45 -2.54 -15.32
N ARG A 109 19.28 -2.42 -16.64
CA ARG A 109 20.36 -2.13 -17.59
C ARG A 109 21.08 -0.83 -17.20
N ARG A 110 22.33 -0.96 -16.73
CA ARG A 110 23.18 0.17 -16.31
C ARG A 110 23.46 1.09 -17.51
N ARG A 111 23.27 2.41 -17.34
CA ARG A 111 23.71 3.41 -18.33
C ARG A 111 25.11 3.89 -17.96
N ARG A 112 25.92 4.28 -18.94
CA ARG A 112 27.28 4.85 -18.74
C ARG A 112 27.33 6.06 -17.78
N ILE A 113 26.19 6.72 -17.53
CA ILE A 113 26.05 7.89 -16.65
C ILE A 113 25.89 7.47 -15.17
N ASP A 114 25.58 6.21 -14.88
CA ASP A 114 25.46 5.67 -13.52
C ASP A 114 26.84 5.43 -12.85
N LYS A 115 27.87 6.21 -13.21
CA LYS A 115 29.22 6.09 -12.63
C LYS A 115 29.11 6.24 -11.11
N PRO A 116 29.61 5.28 -10.32
CA PRO A 116 29.54 5.36 -8.87
C PRO A 116 30.27 6.63 -8.41
N ARG A 117 29.63 7.39 -7.53
CA ARG A 117 30.35 8.40 -6.73
C ARG A 117 31.39 7.62 -5.92
N GLU A 118 32.67 8.00 -6.03
CA GLU A 118 33.87 7.31 -5.51
C GLU A 118 33.92 7.10 -3.97
N HIS A 119 32.80 7.24 -3.25
CA HIS A 119 32.70 7.13 -1.79
C HIS A 119 31.60 6.14 -1.36
N ALA A 120 31.59 4.92 -1.90
CA ALA A 120 30.67 3.87 -1.44
C ALA A 120 31.37 2.51 -1.40
N GLY A 121 32.09 2.24 -0.30
CA GLY A 121 32.74 0.96 0.00
C GLY A 121 31.77 -0.19 0.33
N ALA A 122 30.67 -0.36 -0.41
CA ALA A 122 29.70 -1.44 -0.21
C ALA A 122 28.93 -1.74 -1.51
N GLU A 123 29.60 -2.23 -2.56
CA GLU A 123 28.96 -2.48 -3.86
C GLU A 123 28.34 -3.87 -4.04
N ALA A 124 28.59 -4.84 -3.15
CA ALA A 124 28.22 -6.23 -3.38
C ALA A 124 26.76 -6.61 -3.01
N ASP A 125 26.03 -5.77 -2.27
CA ASP A 125 24.73 -6.17 -1.66
C ASP A 125 23.56 -5.21 -1.97
N ARG A 126 23.66 -4.45 -3.06
CA ARG A 126 22.62 -3.48 -3.43
C ARG A 126 21.60 -4.14 -4.36
N ASP A 127 20.37 -4.32 -3.84
CA ASP A 127 19.22 -4.81 -4.60
C ASP A 127 19.11 -4.11 -5.97
N PRO A 128 19.15 -4.85 -7.10
CA PRO A 128 19.06 -4.27 -8.44
C PRO A 128 17.78 -3.45 -8.65
N ALA A 129 16.70 -3.77 -7.95
CA ALA A 129 15.46 -3.02 -8.01
C ALA A 129 15.61 -1.58 -7.52
N SER A 130 16.61 -1.27 -6.69
CA SER A 130 16.81 0.06 -6.08
C SER A 130 17.01 1.18 -7.11
N VAL A 131 17.48 0.87 -8.32
CA VAL A 131 17.63 1.84 -9.42
C VAL A 131 16.29 2.39 -9.90
N LEU A 132 15.20 1.62 -9.75
CA LEU A 132 13.88 1.99 -10.24
C LEU A 132 13.32 3.22 -9.52
N ALA A 133 13.51 3.33 -8.20
CA ALA A 133 13.11 4.52 -7.43
C ALA A 133 13.76 5.80 -7.99
N HIS A 134 15.06 5.75 -8.28
CA HIS A 134 15.79 6.90 -8.84
C HIS A 134 15.27 7.26 -10.24
N ARG A 135 15.09 6.27 -11.12
CA ARG A 135 14.59 6.49 -12.48
C ARG A 135 13.16 7.03 -12.49
N ALA A 136 12.27 6.48 -11.68
CA ALA A 136 10.90 6.96 -11.53
C ALA A 136 10.90 8.41 -11.03
N THR A 137 11.71 8.72 -10.01
CA THR A 137 11.86 10.10 -9.49
C THR A 137 12.41 11.05 -10.55
N GLY A 138 13.37 10.61 -11.38
CA GLY A 138 13.87 11.41 -12.52
C GLY A 138 12.79 11.74 -13.55
N VAL A 139 11.86 10.83 -13.79
CA VAL A 139 10.70 11.06 -14.69
C VAL A 139 9.66 11.98 -14.06
N LEU A 140 9.42 11.84 -12.75
CA LEU A 140 8.47 12.66 -11.99
C LEU A 140 8.96 14.12 -11.82
N GLY A 141 10.28 14.29 -11.76
CA GLY A 141 10.93 15.58 -11.58
C GLY A 141 11.25 15.89 -10.10
N PRO A 142 12.15 16.87 -9.86
CA PRO A 142 12.75 17.12 -8.55
C PRO A 142 11.77 17.70 -7.50
N TYR A 143 10.66 18.30 -7.93
CA TYR A 143 9.66 18.94 -7.04
C TYR A 143 8.26 18.33 -7.22
N SER A 144 8.20 17.05 -7.58
CA SER A 144 6.93 16.32 -7.68
C SER A 144 6.24 16.23 -6.32
N ASP A 145 4.91 16.32 -6.31
CA ASP A 145 4.05 16.08 -5.15
C ASP A 145 3.85 14.58 -4.86
N VAL A 146 4.45 13.70 -5.64
CA VAL A 146 4.56 12.25 -5.42
C VAL A 146 5.96 11.77 -5.79
N THR A 147 6.51 10.85 -4.99
CA THR A 147 7.80 10.22 -5.25
C THR A 147 7.81 8.75 -4.84
N VAL A 148 8.71 7.99 -5.46
CA VAL A 148 9.07 6.63 -5.04
C VAL A 148 10.35 6.75 -4.22
N THR A 149 10.23 6.58 -2.91
CA THR A 149 11.36 6.78 -1.97
C THR A 149 12.31 5.60 -1.98
N ARG A 150 11.79 4.39 -2.19
CA ARG A 150 12.57 3.15 -2.26
C ARG A 150 11.89 2.11 -3.12
N THR A 151 12.70 1.26 -3.75
CA THR A 151 12.26 0.04 -4.42
C THR A 151 13.12 -1.14 -4.00
N SER A 152 12.51 -2.30 -3.86
CA SER A 152 13.20 -3.55 -3.59
C SER A 152 12.51 -4.70 -4.32
N THR A 153 13.27 -5.73 -4.64
CA THR A 153 12.72 -7.05 -4.99
C THR A 153 11.90 -7.55 -3.80
N ALA A 154 10.79 -8.19 -4.09
CA ALA A 154 9.93 -8.81 -3.09
C ALA A 154 9.60 -10.24 -3.51
N PRO A 155 9.35 -11.14 -2.54
CA PRO A 155 8.95 -12.51 -2.82
C PRO A 155 7.63 -12.56 -3.59
N ASP A 156 7.43 -13.61 -4.39
CA ASP A 156 6.17 -13.81 -5.15
C ASP A 156 4.94 -13.92 -4.25
N SER A 157 5.13 -14.23 -2.97
CA SER A 157 4.08 -14.26 -1.94
C SER A 157 3.69 -12.88 -1.40
N PHE A 158 4.50 -11.85 -1.63
CA PHE A 158 4.24 -10.51 -1.11
C PHE A 158 3.06 -9.86 -1.81
N ASP A 159 2.00 -9.53 -1.07
CA ASP A 159 0.92 -8.71 -1.58
C ASP A 159 0.81 -7.44 -0.73
N ALA A 160 1.13 -6.29 -1.32
CA ALA A 160 1.09 -5.01 -0.61
C ALA A 160 -0.25 -4.79 0.12
N ARG A 161 -1.37 -5.25 -0.43
CA ARG A 161 -2.71 -5.10 0.16
C ARG A 161 -3.04 -6.20 1.15
N PHE A 162 -2.89 -7.45 0.74
CA PHE A 162 -3.39 -8.61 1.48
C PHE A 162 -2.40 -9.15 2.49
N SER A 163 -1.10 -8.99 2.29
CA SER A 163 -0.08 -9.35 3.28
C SER A 163 0.08 -8.30 4.38
N ALA A 164 -0.48 -7.10 4.24
CA ALA A 164 -0.38 -6.05 5.25
C ALA A 164 -1.04 -6.48 6.58
N ALA A 165 -0.26 -6.48 7.65
CA ALA A 165 -0.70 -6.81 9.00
C ALA A 165 -1.45 -5.63 9.65
N TRP A 166 -0.95 -4.41 9.45
CA TRP A 166 -1.52 -3.19 10.00
C TRP A 166 -1.17 -1.97 9.15
N ARG A 167 -1.93 -0.88 9.33
CA ARG A 167 -1.65 0.44 8.75
C ARG A 167 -1.68 1.47 9.87
N ARG A 168 -0.80 2.49 9.80
CA ARG A 168 -0.70 3.57 10.77
C ARG A 168 -0.99 4.91 10.09
N TYR A 169 -1.83 5.70 10.72
CA TYR A 169 -2.14 7.06 10.33
C TYR A 169 -1.76 8.03 11.43
N GLU A 170 -1.31 9.20 11.02
CA GLU A 170 -1.19 10.38 11.87
C GLU A 170 -2.25 11.40 11.45
N TYR A 171 -2.89 12.05 12.41
CA TYR A 171 -3.75 13.19 12.16
C TYR A 171 -3.28 14.42 12.94
N ARG A 172 -3.18 15.58 12.27
CA ARG A 172 -2.73 16.83 12.90
C ARG A 172 -3.82 17.87 13.02
N ILE A 173 -3.98 18.42 14.21
CA ILE A 173 -4.90 19.53 14.51
C ILE A 173 -4.15 20.71 15.12
N ALA A 174 -4.43 21.88 14.57
CA ALA A 174 -4.05 23.16 15.15
C ALA A 174 -5.30 23.77 15.80
N ASP A 175 -5.36 23.71 17.13
CA ASP A 175 -6.42 24.34 17.93
C ASP A 175 -6.05 25.78 18.29
N GLN A 176 -6.84 26.45 19.12
CA GLN A 176 -6.55 27.83 19.53
C GLN A 176 -5.20 27.97 20.26
N THR A 177 -4.72 26.92 20.92
CA THR A 177 -3.43 26.92 21.62
C THR A 177 -2.26 26.88 20.64
N ALA A 178 -2.32 26.01 19.62
CA ALA A 178 -1.28 25.92 18.59
C ALA A 178 -1.29 27.12 17.63
N GLY A 179 -2.43 27.77 17.44
CA GLY A 179 -2.59 28.89 16.51
C GLY A 179 -2.66 28.44 15.03
N TYR A 180 -2.42 29.37 14.11
CA TYR A 180 -2.46 29.09 12.67
C TYR A 180 -1.09 29.32 12.04
N ASP A 181 -0.52 28.27 11.44
CA ASP A 181 0.69 28.35 10.64
C ASP A 181 0.37 28.17 9.14
N PRO A 182 0.53 29.22 8.30
CA PRO A 182 0.26 29.13 6.87
C PRO A 182 1.19 28.15 6.12
N LEU A 183 2.36 27.81 6.68
CA LEU A 183 3.26 26.80 6.11
C LEU A 183 2.73 25.38 6.33
N GLN A 184 1.95 25.16 7.38
CA GLN A 184 1.33 23.87 7.69
C GLN A 184 -0.12 23.74 7.17
N ARG A 185 -0.66 24.77 6.50
CA ARG A 185 -2.07 24.84 6.05
C ARG A 185 -2.58 23.64 5.24
N LEU A 186 -1.66 22.89 4.62
CA LEU A 186 -1.95 21.71 3.83
C LEU A 186 -1.83 20.41 4.61
N ARG A 187 -1.22 20.40 5.80
CA ARG A 187 -0.94 19.19 6.62
C ARG A 187 -1.62 19.21 7.99
N THR A 188 -2.23 20.33 8.37
CA THR A 188 -2.94 20.49 9.65
C THR A 188 -4.37 20.96 9.42
N THR A 189 -5.30 20.42 10.20
CA THR A 189 -6.68 20.91 10.25
C THR A 189 -6.83 21.90 11.38
N ARG A 190 -7.39 23.08 11.08
CA ARG A 190 -7.63 24.11 12.09
C ARG A 190 -8.95 23.86 12.82
N VAL A 191 -8.90 23.90 14.15
CA VAL A 191 -10.07 23.93 15.03
C VAL A 191 -10.07 25.27 15.78
N ARG A 192 -11.24 25.89 15.93
CA ARG A 192 -11.33 27.25 16.50
C ARG A 192 -11.23 27.28 18.03
N GLY A 193 -11.74 26.26 18.71
CA GLY A 193 -11.71 26.17 20.17
C GLY A 193 -10.35 25.68 20.72
N ARG A 194 -10.20 25.73 22.04
CA ARG A 194 -9.16 24.97 22.75
C ARG A 194 -9.66 23.55 22.96
N LEU A 195 -8.78 22.58 22.75
CA LEU A 195 -9.10 21.17 22.94
C LEU A 195 -8.41 20.59 24.16
N ASP A 196 -9.16 19.88 25.01
CA ASP A 196 -8.60 19.10 26.11
C ASP A 196 -8.00 17.80 25.57
N THR A 197 -6.66 17.75 25.50
CA THR A 197 -5.93 16.61 24.95
C THR A 197 -6.06 15.35 25.81
N ASP A 198 -6.11 15.48 27.13
CA ASP A 198 -6.16 14.31 28.03
C ASP A 198 -7.54 13.65 27.95
N THR A 199 -8.59 14.46 27.84
CA THR A 199 -9.95 13.96 27.65
C THR A 199 -10.13 13.32 26.26
N MET A 200 -9.50 13.88 25.22
CA MET A 200 -9.45 13.26 23.89
C MET A 200 -8.71 11.92 23.88
N ASP A 201 -7.54 11.85 24.53
CA ASP A 201 -6.72 10.65 24.62
C ASP A 201 -7.44 9.53 25.38
N ARG A 202 -8.12 9.86 26.49
CA ARG A 202 -8.98 8.89 27.21
C ARG A 202 -10.09 8.31 26.33
N ALA A 203 -10.80 9.16 25.59
CA ALA A 203 -11.87 8.72 24.68
C ALA A 203 -11.33 7.85 23.54
N ALA A 204 -10.18 8.23 22.96
CA ALA A 204 -9.53 7.47 21.90
C ALA A 204 -9.18 6.04 22.34
N ARG A 205 -8.63 5.90 23.55
CA ARG A 205 -8.24 4.60 24.12
C ARG A 205 -9.44 3.66 24.36
N GLY A 206 -10.61 4.19 24.68
CA GLY A 206 -11.85 3.41 24.84
C GLY A 206 -12.29 2.67 23.57
N LEU A 207 -11.84 3.11 22.40
CA LEU A 207 -12.16 2.52 21.10
C LEU A 207 -11.17 1.43 20.65
N ILE A 208 -10.08 1.19 21.39
CA ILE A 208 -9.10 0.16 21.08
C ILE A 208 -9.74 -1.24 21.21
N GLY A 209 -9.36 -2.17 20.33
CA GLY A 209 -9.86 -3.53 20.30
C GLY A 209 -10.62 -3.90 19.03
N LEU A 210 -11.18 -5.12 19.04
CA LEU A 210 -12.00 -5.67 17.95
C LEU A 210 -13.45 -5.23 18.13
N HIS A 211 -13.95 -4.40 17.21
CA HIS A 211 -15.30 -3.87 17.27
C HIS A 211 -15.90 -3.69 15.88
N ASP A 212 -17.23 -3.54 15.81
CA ASP A 212 -17.91 -3.02 14.64
C ASP A 212 -17.89 -1.48 14.67
N PHE A 213 -17.26 -0.86 13.67
CA PHE A 213 -17.12 0.59 13.57
C PHE A 213 -18.16 1.22 12.63
N ALA A 214 -19.30 0.58 12.35
CA ALA A 214 -20.31 1.06 11.42
C ALA A 214 -20.70 2.54 11.61
N ALA A 215 -20.86 2.99 12.87
CA ALA A 215 -21.16 4.39 13.20
C ALA A 215 -20.09 5.39 12.73
N TYR A 216 -18.83 4.94 12.61
CA TYR A 216 -17.67 5.73 12.18
C TYR A 216 -17.30 5.52 10.71
N CYS A 217 -18.03 4.69 9.97
CA CYS A 217 -17.74 4.36 8.59
C CYS A 217 -18.71 5.05 7.64
N LYS A 218 -18.21 5.47 6.47
CA LYS A 218 -19.09 5.71 5.32
C LYS A 218 -19.50 4.34 4.74
N PRO A 219 -20.82 4.07 4.56
CA PRO A 219 -21.27 2.78 4.06
C PRO A 219 -20.64 2.43 2.71
N ARG A 220 -20.34 1.15 2.56
CA ARG A 220 -19.84 0.58 1.31
C ARG A 220 -20.47 -0.81 1.14
N PRO A 221 -21.25 -1.05 0.07
CA PRO A 221 -21.84 -2.36 -0.18
C PRO A 221 -20.78 -3.47 -0.23
N GLY A 222 -21.09 -4.62 0.37
CA GLY A 222 -20.21 -5.80 0.40
C GLY A 222 -18.92 -5.62 1.23
N ALA A 223 -18.90 -4.68 2.18
CA ALA A 223 -17.74 -4.47 3.04
C ALA A 223 -18.14 -4.42 4.51
N THR A 224 -17.58 -5.33 5.30
CA THR A 224 -17.69 -5.29 6.76
C THR A 224 -17.04 -4.05 7.37
N THR A 225 -17.58 -3.59 8.49
CA THR A 225 -17.08 -2.49 9.33
C THR A 225 -16.39 -2.98 10.60
N ILE A 226 -16.26 -4.32 10.78
CA ILE A 226 -15.57 -4.94 11.90
C ILE A 226 -14.05 -4.82 11.75
N ARG A 227 -13.38 -4.09 12.65
CA ARG A 227 -11.92 -3.86 12.61
C ARG A 227 -11.30 -4.04 13.98
N THR A 228 -10.00 -4.30 14.01
CA THR A 228 -9.23 -4.27 15.25
C THR A 228 -8.38 -3.00 15.28
N LEU A 229 -8.78 -2.05 16.11
CA LEU A 229 -7.98 -0.87 16.41
C LEU A 229 -6.89 -1.28 17.42
N LEU A 230 -5.63 -1.15 17.02
CA LEU A 230 -4.46 -1.62 17.77
C LEU A 230 -3.85 -0.52 18.63
N GLU A 231 -3.84 0.72 18.14
CA GLU A 231 -3.41 1.90 18.89
C GLU A 231 -4.29 3.09 18.48
N PHE A 232 -4.73 3.87 19.46
CA PHE A 232 -5.36 5.15 19.24
C PHE A 232 -5.10 6.07 20.43
N ASP A 233 -4.24 7.06 20.23
CA ASP A 233 -3.79 7.97 21.28
C ASP A 233 -3.62 9.39 20.74
N TRP A 234 -3.64 10.34 21.67
CA TRP A 234 -3.43 11.76 21.38
C TRP A 234 -2.29 12.33 22.22
N ARG A 235 -1.53 13.23 21.61
CA ARG A 235 -0.52 14.02 22.29
C ARG A 235 -0.46 15.43 21.73
N ARG A 236 0.17 16.33 22.48
CA ARG A 236 0.67 17.59 21.94
C ARG A 236 2.14 17.46 21.59
N ASP A 237 2.55 18.04 20.46
CA ASP A 237 3.96 18.23 20.16
C ASP A 237 4.52 19.49 20.84
N GLU A 238 5.81 19.75 20.63
CA GLU A 238 6.52 20.91 21.21
C GLU A 238 5.95 22.26 20.76
N ARG A 239 5.24 22.30 19.62
CA ARG A 239 4.59 23.50 19.08
C ARG A 239 3.13 23.61 19.53
N GLY A 240 2.66 22.68 20.36
CA GLY A 240 1.30 22.61 20.86
C GLY A 240 0.29 22.01 19.86
N LEU A 241 0.73 21.52 18.69
CA LEU A 241 -0.16 20.83 17.74
C LEU A 241 -0.66 19.53 18.37
N LEU A 242 -1.95 19.25 18.23
CA LEU A 242 -2.49 17.94 18.60
C LEU A 242 -2.20 16.95 17.49
N ILE A 243 -1.61 15.82 17.88
CA ILE A 243 -1.23 14.72 16.99
C ILE A 243 -1.98 13.48 17.47
N ALA A 244 -2.84 12.93 16.61
CA ALA A 244 -3.44 11.62 16.80
C ALA A 244 -2.59 10.56 16.13
N ASN A 245 -2.29 9.48 16.84
CA ASN A 245 -1.75 8.26 16.29
C ASN A 245 -2.89 7.23 16.17
N VAL A 246 -3.04 6.59 15.01
CA VAL A 246 -4.11 5.59 14.79
C VAL A 246 -3.54 4.39 14.03
N ARG A 247 -3.51 3.21 14.65
CA ARG A 247 -3.06 1.95 14.03
C ARG A 247 -4.15 0.89 14.10
N ALA A 248 -4.45 0.23 12.99
CA ALA A 248 -5.41 -0.87 12.94
C ALA A 248 -4.99 -1.96 11.96
N ASP A 249 -5.62 -3.13 12.03
CA ASP A 249 -5.45 -4.20 11.04
C ASP A 249 -5.88 -3.73 9.63
N ALA A 250 -7.02 -3.03 9.58
CA ALA A 250 -7.54 -2.35 8.41
C ALA A 250 -8.47 -1.19 8.83
N PHE A 251 -8.83 -0.35 7.87
CA PHE A 251 -9.77 0.76 8.08
C PHE A 251 -10.92 0.67 7.07
N CYS A 252 -12.12 1.02 7.50
CA CYS A 252 -13.25 1.25 6.60
C CYS A 252 -13.17 2.66 5.97
N HIS A 253 -14.07 2.96 5.03
CA HIS A 253 -14.08 4.25 4.35
C HIS A 253 -14.37 5.40 5.33
N SER A 254 -13.50 6.41 5.34
CA SER A 254 -13.57 7.60 6.22
C SER A 254 -13.38 7.33 7.73
N MET A 255 -13.08 6.10 8.16
CA MET A 255 -12.98 5.70 9.57
C MET A 255 -12.12 6.64 10.41
N VAL A 256 -10.85 6.82 10.02
CA VAL A 256 -9.88 7.61 10.82
C VAL A 256 -10.36 9.04 10.99
N ARG A 257 -10.89 9.65 9.93
CA ARG A 257 -11.38 11.04 9.96
C ARG A 257 -12.65 11.19 10.82
N ALA A 258 -13.48 10.14 10.89
CA ALA A 258 -14.64 10.10 11.77
C ALA A 258 -14.24 9.94 13.23
N LEU A 259 -13.32 9.00 13.53
CA LEU A 259 -12.76 8.78 14.87
C LEU A 259 -12.10 10.04 15.43
N VAL A 260 -11.27 10.71 14.61
CA VAL A 260 -10.65 12.00 14.95
C VAL A 260 -11.73 13.05 15.21
N GLY A 261 -12.79 13.08 14.40
CA GLY A 261 -13.92 14.00 14.58
C GLY A 261 -14.66 13.82 15.89
N ALA A 262 -14.88 12.57 16.28
CA ALA A 262 -15.51 12.20 17.54
C ALA A 262 -14.64 12.61 18.74
N CYS A 263 -13.32 12.35 18.68
CA CYS A 263 -12.39 12.82 19.71
C CYS A 263 -12.39 14.35 19.79
N VAL A 264 -12.40 15.07 18.67
CA VAL A 264 -12.50 16.54 18.68
C VAL A 264 -13.77 17.01 19.36
N ALA A 265 -14.92 16.36 19.13
CA ALA A 265 -16.17 16.69 19.82
C ALA A 265 -16.05 16.50 21.34
N VAL A 266 -15.34 15.46 21.79
CA VAL A 266 -15.00 15.26 23.20
C VAL A 266 -14.07 16.36 23.72
N GLY A 267 -13.02 16.71 22.97
CA GLY A 267 -12.08 17.79 23.34
C GLY A 267 -12.72 19.18 23.39
N GLU A 268 -13.83 19.39 22.65
CA GLU A 268 -14.68 20.58 22.72
C GLU A 268 -15.70 20.53 23.88
N GLY A 269 -15.77 19.42 24.63
CA GLY A 269 -16.76 19.19 25.69
C GLY A 269 -18.18 18.93 25.19
N ARG A 270 -18.37 18.67 23.89
CA ARG A 270 -19.70 18.37 23.30
C ARG A 270 -20.13 16.92 23.48
N LEU A 271 -19.17 16.03 23.76
CA LEU A 271 -19.38 14.63 24.11
C LEU A 271 -18.53 14.29 25.34
N ALA A 272 -19.01 13.38 26.17
CA ALA A 272 -18.21 12.78 27.22
C ALA A 272 -17.29 11.69 26.64
N PRO A 273 -16.15 11.36 27.30
CA PRO A 273 -15.23 10.34 26.79
C PRO A 273 -15.88 8.98 26.49
N GLY A 274 -16.77 8.51 27.36
CA GLY A 274 -17.45 7.22 27.21
C GLY A 274 -18.58 7.20 26.17
N ASP A 275 -18.97 8.36 25.62
CA ASP A 275 -20.00 8.42 24.59
C ASP A 275 -19.53 7.78 23.29
N LEU A 276 -18.22 7.69 23.04
CA LEU A 276 -17.72 7.15 21.78
C LEU A 276 -17.93 5.64 21.67
N GLU A 277 -17.79 4.90 22.77
CA GLU A 277 -18.12 3.48 22.85
C GLU A 277 -19.62 3.25 22.69
N VAL A 278 -20.45 4.10 23.30
CA VAL A 278 -21.91 4.03 23.13
C VAL A 278 -22.28 4.23 21.66
N LEU A 279 -21.77 5.28 21.03
CA LEU A 279 -22.00 5.56 19.60
C LEU A 279 -21.49 4.44 18.69
N ARG A 280 -20.39 3.79 19.05
CA ARG A 280 -19.87 2.63 18.32
C ARG A 280 -20.90 1.50 18.34
N ASP A 281 -21.42 1.19 19.53
CA ASP A 281 -22.27 0.04 19.79
C ASP A 281 -23.71 0.24 19.28
N GLU A 282 -24.11 1.49 19.01
CA GLU A 282 -25.36 1.81 18.30
C GLU A 282 -25.37 1.36 16.84
N LEU A 283 -24.19 1.19 16.22
CA LEU A 283 -24.01 0.77 14.81
C LEU A 283 -24.65 1.70 13.75
N VAL A 284 -25.21 2.83 14.17
CA VAL A 284 -25.89 3.79 13.30
C VAL A 284 -25.07 5.07 13.17
N ARG A 285 -25.01 5.63 11.95
CA ARG A 285 -24.30 6.89 11.73
C ARG A 285 -24.98 8.03 12.48
N THR A 286 -24.16 8.82 13.16
CA THR A 286 -24.59 10.00 13.91
C THR A 286 -24.14 11.31 13.26
N SER A 287 -24.84 12.39 13.60
CA SER A 287 -24.47 13.78 13.30
C SER A 287 -23.82 14.49 14.50
N SER A 288 -23.66 13.82 15.66
CA SER A 288 -23.09 14.39 16.89
C SER A 288 -21.65 14.89 16.73
N PHE A 289 -20.94 14.42 15.70
CA PHE A 289 -19.60 14.90 15.36
C PHE A 289 -19.43 15.03 13.85
N LYS A 290 -18.47 15.89 13.45
CA LYS A 290 -18.10 16.12 12.06
C LYS A 290 -16.98 15.16 11.64
N VAL A 291 -17.09 14.55 10.46
CA VAL A 291 -15.95 13.87 9.83
C VAL A 291 -14.88 14.91 9.46
N GLN A 292 -13.67 14.73 9.98
CA GLN A 292 -12.62 15.74 9.85
C GLN A 292 -12.08 15.88 8.43
N GLU A 293 -11.40 16.99 8.13
CA GLU A 293 -10.87 17.27 6.79
C GLU A 293 -9.76 16.27 6.38
N ALA A 294 -9.58 16.02 5.09
CA ALA A 294 -8.57 15.08 4.60
C ALA A 294 -7.12 15.58 4.81
N ARG A 295 -6.92 16.91 4.72
CA ARG A 295 -5.60 17.57 4.78
C ARG A 295 -4.80 17.29 6.07
N GLY A 296 -5.49 16.99 7.18
CA GLY A 296 -4.82 16.70 8.44
C GLY A 296 -4.30 15.26 8.50
N LEU A 297 -4.73 14.38 7.59
CA LEU A 297 -4.49 12.94 7.65
C LEU A 297 -3.30 12.53 6.77
N THR A 298 -2.37 11.79 7.35
CA THR A 298 -1.22 11.20 6.66
C THR A 298 -1.15 9.70 6.96
N LEU A 299 -1.09 8.85 5.92
CA LEU A 299 -0.67 7.45 6.09
C LEU A 299 0.84 7.42 6.34
N THR A 300 1.26 7.05 7.54
CA THR A 300 2.67 7.10 7.92
C THR A 300 3.38 5.79 7.62
N ASP A 301 2.73 4.65 7.85
CA ASP A 301 3.37 3.34 7.78
C ASP A 301 2.39 2.22 7.41
N VAL A 302 2.95 1.17 6.79
CA VAL A 302 2.27 -0.12 6.58
C VAL A 302 3.18 -1.23 7.07
N GLY A 303 2.67 -2.04 8.00
CA GLY A 303 3.38 -3.19 8.54
C GLY A 303 3.07 -4.47 7.79
N TYR A 304 4.10 -5.29 7.62
CA TYR A 304 4.03 -6.63 7.04
C TYR A 304 4.64 -7.63 8.02
N PRO A 305 4.15 -8.88 8.04
CA PRO A 305 4.79 -9.93 8.83
C PRO A 305 6.12 -10.35 8.20
N ALA A 306 6.81 -11.29 8.84
CA ALA A 306 8.01 -11.91 8.27
C ALA A 306 7.71 -12.59 6.92
N GLU A 307 8.74 -12.76 6.10
CA GLU A 307 8.62 -13.24 4.71
C GLU A 307 7.87 -14.58 4.61
N GLU A 308 8.17 -15.50 5.52
CA GLU A 308 7.61 -16.85 5.57
C GLU A 308 6.09 -16.84 5.85
N GLN A 309 5.58 -15.74 6.38
CA GLN A 309 4.17 -15.57 6.77
C GLN A 309 3.37 -14.77 5.73
N LEU A 310 4.00 -14.20 4.70
CA LEU A 310 3.35 -13.33 3.72
C LEU A 310 2.24 -14.03 2.95
N ALA A 311 2.49 -15.26 2.49
CA ALA A 311 1.55 -16.05 1.69
C ALA A 311 0.30 -16.39 2.51
N ALA A 312 0.49 -16.99 3.69
CA ALA A 312 -0.59 -17.37 4.59
C ALA A 312 -1.43 -16.14 5.00
N ARG A 313 -0.79 -15.00 5.29
CA ARG A 313 -1.50 -13.77 5.62
C ARG A 313 -2.33 -13.24 4.45
N ALA A 314 -1.80 -13.29 3.23
CA ALA A 314 -2.52 -12.84 2.05
C ALA A 314 -3.76 -13.70 1.79
N GLU A 315 -3.63 -15.02 1.88
CA GLU A 315 -4.73 -15.96 1.71
C GLU A 315 -5.83 -15.77 2.77
N GLN A 316 -5.47 -15.70 4.06
CA GLN A 316 -6.41 -15.42 5.15
C GLN A 316 -7.20 -14.12 4.90
N THR A 317 -6.53 -13.07 4.43
CA THR A 317 -7.16 -11.78 4.18
C THR A 317 -8.10 -11.80 2.97
N ARG A 318 -7.78 -12.57 1.92
CA ARG A 318 -8.66 -12.78 0.76
C ARG A 318 -9.89 -13.60 1.15
N ASN A 319 -9.69 -14.74 1.82
CA ASN A 319 -10.77 -15.62 2.26
C ASN A 319 -11.77 -14.93 3.18
N ARG A 320 -11.30 -14.05 4.08
CA ARG A 320 -12.18 -13.23 4.92
C ARG A 320 -13.09 -12.33 4.08
N ARG A 321 -12.57 -11.72 3.01
CA ARG A 321 -13.35 -10.81 2.16
C ARG A 321 -14.31 -11.52 1.21
N ASP A 322 -13.93 -12.67 0.67
CA ASP A 322 -14.80 -13.42 -0.24
C ASP A 322 -16.01 -14.01 0.51
N ARG A 323 -15.87 -14.28 1.81
CA ARG A 323 -16.99 -14.67 2.69
C ARG A 323 -17.90 -13.51 3.10
N GLU A 324 -17.45 -12.26 2.90
CA GLU A 324 -18.12 -11.02 3.31
C GLU A 324 -18.70 -10.22 2.11
N SER A 325 -18.48 -10.69 0.87
CA SER A 325 -18.93 -10.07 -0.39
C SER A 325 -20.16 -10.77 -0.94
#